data_AF-A0A9X2VWT4-F1
#
_entry.id   AF-A0A9X2VWT4-F1
#
_cell.length_a   1.000
_cell.length_b   1.000
_cell.length_c   1.000
_cell.angle_alpha   90.00
_cell.angle_beta   90.00
_cell.angle_gamma   90.00
#
_symmetry.space_group_name_H-M   'P 1'
#
loop_
_entity.id
_entity.type
_entity.pdbx_description
1 polymer ?
#
loop_
_entity_poly.entity_id
_entity_poly.type
_entity_poly.pdbx_seq_one_letter_code
_entity_poly.pdbx_strand_id
1 'polypeptide(L)'
;MGGFYGMDVDAIRALATQLGAKADEIDTIASTLSAQIDSANWAGPDADIFRGDWAASYRTQLTAVASALRDAATRANNNATQQAETSAV
;
A
#
# COMPACT_ATOMS: atom_id res chain seq x y z
N MET A 1 35.30 -15.45 -15.82
CA MET A 1 34.45 -16.26 -14.91
C MET A 1 33.24 -15.43 -14.56
N GLY A 2 32.05 -16.01 -14.71
CA GLY A 2 30.77 -15.33 -14.92
C GLY A 2 30.36 -14.35 -13.83
N GLY A 3 30.04 -13.12 -14.23
CA GLY A 3 29.35 -12.15 -13.39
C GLY A 3 27.91 -12.62 -13.18
N PHE A 4 27.67 -13.21 -12.01
CA PHE A 4 26.34 -13.57 -11.55
C PHE A 4 25.51 -12.30 -11.41
N TYR A 5 24.63 -12.06 -12.38
CA TYR A 5 23.69 -10.94 -12.41
C TYR A 5 22.54 -11.25 -11.44
N GLY A 6 22.85 -11.41 -10.16
CA GLY A 6 21.86 -11.53 -9.10
C GLY A 6 21.36 -10.13 -8.76
N MET A 7 20.07 -9.87 -8.91
CA MET A 7 19.43 -8.70 -8.30
C MET A 7 19.80 -8.71 -6.81
N ASP A 8 20.06 -7.54 -6.22
CA ASP A 8 20.32 -7.47 -4.78
C ASP A 8 19.03 -7.89 -4.02
N VAL A 9 19.03 -9.16 -3.59
CA VAL A 9 17.91 -9.82 -2.87
C VAL A 9 17.53 -9.01 -1.63
N ASP A 10 18.51 -8.41 -0.96
CA ASP A 10 18.29 -7.59 0.22
C ASP A 10 17.67 -6.23 -0.16
N ALA A 11 18.08 -5.63 -1.28
CA ALA A 11 17.45 -4.42 -1.79
C ALA A 11 15.96 -4.62 -2.17
N ILE A 12 15.61 -5.76 -2.77
CA ILE A 12 14.21 -6.07 -3.12
C ILE A 12 13.38 -6.32 -1.87
N ARG A 13 13.93 -7.03 -0.88
CA ARG A 13 13.26 -7.25 0.41
C ARG A 13 13.02 -5.92 1.12
N ALA A 14 14.01 -5.03 1.12
CA ALA A 14 13.87 -3.69 1.67
C ALA A 14 12.76 -2.89 0.95
N LEU A 15 12.70 -2.97 -0.39
CA LEU A 15 11.61 -2.36 -1.16
C LEU A 15 10.25 -2.97 -0.80
N ALA A 16 10.14 -4.28 -0.68
CA ALA A 16 8.91 -4.96 -0.30
C ALA A 16 8.42 -4.50 1.10
N THR A 17 9.33 -4.38 2.07
CA THR A 17 9.03 -3.83 3.39
C THR A 17 8.52 -2.39 3.31
N GLN A 18 9.17 -1.54 2.51
CA GLN A 18 8.73 -0.14 2.33
C GLN A 18 7.35 -0.05 1.69
N LEU A 19 7.07 -0.86 0.66
CA LEU A 19 5.76 -0.93 0.01
C LEU A 19 4.66 -1.33 1.00
N GLY A 20 4.91 -2.34 1.84
CA GLY A 20 3.99 -2.75 2.90
C GLY A 20 3.74 -1.63 3.91
N ALA A 21 4.80 -1.00 4.42
CA ALA A 21 4.70 0.10 5.38
C ALA A 21 3.89 1.29 4.81
N LYS A 22 4.08 1.63 3.53
CA LYS A 22 3.31 2.69 2.87
C LYS A 22 1.85 2.32 2.63
N ALA A 23 1.54 1.05 2.39
CA ALA A 23 0.16 0.60 2.35
C ALA A 23 -0.55 0.81 3.70
N ASP A 24 0.12 0.47 4.80
CA ASP A 24 -0.43 0.61 6.16
C ASP A 24 -0.59 2.09 6.57
N GLU A 25 0.34 2.94 6.13
CA GLU A 25 0.23 4.40 6.30
C GLU A 25 -1.02 4.95 5.58
N ILE A 26 -1.28 4.51 4.34
CA ILE A 26 -2.45 4.93 3.57
C ILE A 26 -3.75 4.50 4.27
N ASP A 27 -3.84 3.28 4.76
CA ASP A 27 -5.02 2.80 5.49
C ASP A 27 -5.23 3.59 6.79
N THR A 28 -4.14 3.93 7.49
CA THR A 28 -4.19 4.78 8.70
C THR A 28 -4.71 6.18 8.38
N ILE A 29 -4.23 6.78 7.28
CA ILE A 29 -4.71 8.09 6.79
C ILE A 29 -6.20 8.00 6.45
N ALA A 30 -6.63 6.99 5.69
CA ALA A 30 -8.02 6.83 5.29
C ALA A 30 -8.95 6.68 6.52
N SER A 31 -8.54 5.91 7.52
CA SER A 31 -9.28 5.75 8.77
C SER A 31 -9.36 7.06 9.56
N THR A 32 -8.22 7.74 9.71
CA THR A 32 -8.11 9.00 10.45
C THR A 32 -8.98 10.09 9.83
N LEU A 33 -8.92 10.25 8.52
CA LEU A 33 -9.73 11.23 7.79
C LEU A 33 -11.22 10.90 7.89
N SER A 34 -11.61 9.62 7.81
CA SER A 34 -13.00 9.22 8.00
C SER A 34 -13.52 9.63 9.38
N ALA A 35 -12.76 9.35 10.44
CA ALA A 35 -13.14 9.73 11.80
C ALA A 35 -13.23 11.26 11.99
N GLN A 36 -12.35 12.03 11.34
CA GLN A 36 -12.41 13.49 11.38
C GLN A 36 -13.63 14.04 10.63
N ILE A 37 -13.96 13.47 9.48
CA ILE A 37 -15.14 13.84 8.68
C ILE A 37 -16.44 13.55 9.44
N ASP A 38 -16.49 12.40 10.14
CA ASP A 38 -17.65 12.00 10.93
C ASP A 38 -17.83 12.82 12.21
N SER A 39 -16.72 13.26 12.83
CA SER A 39 -16.74 14.07 14.05
C SER A 39 -16.85 15.58 13.82
N ALA A 40 -16.69 16.04 12.57
CA ALA A 40 -16.82 17.44 12.23
C ALA A 40 -18.25 17.94 12.49
N ASN A 41 -18.37 19.08 13.19
CA ASN A 41 -19.66 19.76 13.40
C ASN A 41 -20.13 20.53 12.14
N TRP A 42 -20.05 19.87 11.00
CA TRP A 42 -20.47 20.37 9.69
C TRP A 42 -21.73 19.63 9.26
N ALA A 43 -22.86 20.34 9.24
CA ALA A 43 -24.16 19.81 8.90
C ALA A 43 -24.77 20.56 7.71
N GLY A 44 -25.62 19.88 6.95
CA GLY A 44 -26.32 20.42 5.78
C GLY A 44 -26.09 19.57 4.52
N PRO A 45 -26.81 19.86 3.43
CA PRO A 45 -26.80 19.05 2.21
C PRO A 45 -25.40 18.82 1.63
N ASP A 46 -24.55 19.85 1.65
CA ASP A 46 -23.18 19.75 1.13
C ASP A 46 -22.30 18.81 1.98
N ALA A 47 -22.52 18.79 3.29
CA ALA A 47 -21.81 17.89 4.20
C ALA A 47 -22.20 16.43 3.94
N ASP A 48 -23.49 16.18 3.68
CA ASP A 48 -24.00 14.84 3.38
C ASP A 48 -23.50 14.34 2.01
N ILE A 49 -23.47 15.22 1.00
CA ILE A 49 -22.88 14.92 -0.31
C ILE A 49 -21.40 14.57 -0.15
N PHE A 50 -20.63 15.39 0.56
CA PHE A 50 -19.20 15.16 0.75
C PHE A 50 -18.93 13.84 1.51
N ARG A 51 -19.69 13.53 2.56
CA ARG A 51 -19.59 12.24 3.27
C ARG A 51 -19.89 11.07 2.34
N GLY A 52 -20.89 11.22 1.47
CA GLY A 52 -21.22 10.25 0.43
C GLY A 52 -20.05 10.02 -0.53
N ASP A 53 -19.50 11.09 -1.10
CA ASP A 53 -18.37 11.04 -2.03
C ASP A 53 -17.11 10.46 -1.37
N TRP A 54 -16.84 10.84 -0.12
CA TRP A 54 -15.76 10.31 0.67
C TRP A 54 -15.86 8.80 0.85
N ALA A 55 -17.02 8.31 1.31
CA ALA A 55 -17.24 6.89 1.57
C ALA A 55 -17.25 6.06 0.28
N ALA A 56 -17.85 6.57 -0.79
CA ALA A 56 -18.02 5.82 -2.04
C ALA A 56 -16.78 5.85 -2.94
N SER A 57 -16.10 7.00 -3.02
CA SER A 57 -15.06 7.23 -4.02
C SER A 57 -13.67 7.37 -3.38
N TYR A 58 -13.47 8.36 -2.51
CA TYR A 58 -12.12 8.72 -2.06
C TYR A 58 -11.50 7.64 -1.16
N ARG A 59 -12.25 7.15 -0.18
CA ARG A 59 -11.79 6.05 0.68
C ARG A 59 -11.53 4.78 -0.13
N THR A 60 -12.41 4.43 -1.06
CA THR A 60 -12.25 3.28 -1.96
C THR A 60 -10.96 3.37 -2.77
N GLN A 61 -10.64 4.55 -3.32
CA GLN A 61 -9.40 4.77 -4.07
C GLN A 61 -8.16 4.63 -3.19
N LEU A 62 -8.17 5.17 -1.95
CA LEU A 62 -7.06 5.02 -1.01
C LEU A 62 -6.81 3.55 -0.68
N THR A 63 -7.86 2.80 -0.36
CA THR A 63 -7.76 1.37 -0.08
C THR A 63 -7.30 0.57 -1.31
N ALA A 64 -7.70 0.96 -2.52
CA ALA A 64 -7.21 0.33 -3.75
C ALA A 64 -5.70 0.56 -3.94
N VAL A 65 -5.19 1.77 -3.64
CA VAL A 65 -3.75 2.05 -3.66
C VAL A 65 -3.01 1.21 -2.62
N ALA A 66 -3.51 1.15 -1.38
CA ALA A 66 -2.93 0.32 -0.33
C ALA A 66 -2.87 -1.17 -0.75
N SER A 67 -3.94 -1.69 -1.35
CA SER A 67 -3.98 -3.04 -1.89
C SER A 67 -2.92 -3.26 -2.98
N ALA A 68 -2.81 -2.33 -3.94
CA ALA A 68 -1.83 -2.43 -5.01
C ALA A 68 -0.38 -2.42 -4.48
N LEU A 69 -0.09 -1.64 -3.43
CA LEU A 69 1.22 -1.63 -2.78
C LEU A 69 1.51 -2.95 -2.05
N ARG A 70 0.52 -3.55 -1.38
CA ARG A 70 0.66 -4.88 -0.75
C ARG A 70 0.88 -5.99 -1.77
N ASP A 71 0.20 -5.94 -2.90
CA ASP A 71 0.40 -6.88 -3.99
C ASP A 71 1.82 -6.76 -4.57
N ALA A 72 2.29 -5.52 -4.77
CA ALA A 72 3.65 -5.26 -5.22
C ALA A 72 4.70 -5.76 -4.20
N ALA A 73 4.48 -5.54 -2.91
CA ALA A 73 5.34 -6.07 -1.84
C ALA A 73 5.40 -7.60 -1.85
N THR A 74 4.26 -8.26 -2.01
CA THR A 74 4.17 -9.72 -2.08
C THR A 74 4.93 -10.26 -3.30
N ARG A 75 4.76 -9.64 -4.47
CA ARG A 75 5.48 -10.02 -5.69
C ARG A 75 6.99 -9.82 -5.56
N ALA A 76 7.42 -8.70 -4.97
CA ALA A 76 8.84 -8.43 -4.71
C ALA A 76 9.46 -9.50 -3.80
N ASN A 77 8.79 -9.86 -2.70
CA ASN A 77 9.25 -10.91 -1.81
C ASN A 77 9.33 -12.28 -2.50
N ASN A 78 8.33 -12.64 -3.31
CA ASN A 78 8.35 -13.90 -4.05
C ASN A 78 9.52 -13.96 -5.05
N ASN A 79 9.77 -12.87 -5.77
CA ASN A 79 10.90 -12.78 -6.70
C ASN A 79 12.25 -12.89 -5.97
N ALA A 80 12.39 -12.24 -4.81
CA ALA A 80 13.58 -12.32 -3.97
C ALA A 80 13.84 -13.76 -3.48
N THR A 81 12.80 -14.48 -3.04
CA THR A 81 12.91 -15.88 -2.61
C THR A 81 13.34 -16.79 -3.76
N GLN A 82 12.70 -16.69 -4.93
CA GLN A 82 13.03 -17.51 -6.10
C GLN A 82 14.48 -17.29 -6.57
N GLN A 83 14.97 -16.05 -6.51
CA GLN A 83 16.36 -15.76 -6.85
C GLN A 83 17.33 -16.34 -5.83
N ALA A 84 17.03 -16.25 -4.53
CA ALA A 84 17.86 -16.85 -3.50
C ALA A 84 17.98 -18.38 -3.68
N GLU A 85 16.88 -19.05 -4.05
CA GLU A 85 16.87 -20.48 -4.33
C GLU A 85 17.65 -20.86 -5.59
N THR A 86 17.48 -20.12 -6.70
CA THR A 86 18.17 -20.39 -7.96
C THR A 86 19.67 -20.10 -7.89
N SER A 87 20.07 -19.09 -7.10
CA SER A 87 21.47 -18.70 -6.91
C SER A 87 22.24 -19.65 -6.00
N ALA A 88 21.53 -20.48 -5.22
CA ALA A 88 22.13 -21.43 -4.29
C ALA A 88 22.48 -22.79 -4.94
N VAL A 89 22.19 -22.98 -6.23
CA VAL A 89 22.42 -24.21 -7.00
C VAL A 89 23.63 -24.09 -7.92
#